data_AF-A0A7X5LN79-F1
#
_entry.id   AF-A0A7X5LN79-F1
#
_cell.length_a   1.000
_cell.length_b   1.000
_cell.length_c   1.000
_cell.angle_alpha   90.00
_cell.angle_beta   90.00
_cell.angle_gamma   90.00
#
_symmetry.space_group_name_H-M   'P 1'
#
loop_
_entity.id
_entity.type
_entity.pdbx_description
1 polymer ?
#
loop_
_entity_poly.entity_id
_entity_poly.type
_entity_poly.pdbx_seq_one_letter_code
_entity_poly.pdbx_strand_id
1 'polypeptide(L)'
;MNALSIVNNVVSLVSYKMHKTRRDAVTACVKSLLNGSTATVTSIGRGINTKAFEKHRIKRADRLLSNPHLLSETPLIYASIGQLFCGSTSRPVISIDWSDLDD
;
A
#
# COMPACT_ATOMS: atom_id res chain seq x y z
N MET A 1 11.76 -10.58 -12.93
CA MET A 1 10.72 -10.60 -11.88
C MET A 1 10.05 -9.22 -11.90
N ASN A 2 8.75 -9.12 -12.17
CA ASN A 2 8.08 -7.83 -12.31
C ASN A 2 7.63 -7.32 -10.93
N ALA A 3 8.18 -6.19 -10.46
CA ALA A 3 7.81 -5.61 -9.16
C ALA A 3 6.29 -5.43 -9.00
N LEU A 4 5.60 -5.15 -10.11
CA LEU A 4 4.16 -5.01 -10.17
C LEU A 4 3.41 -6.31 -9.84
N SER A 5 3.91 -7.46 -10.29
CA SER A 5 3.28 -8.75 -10.04
C SER A 5 3.43 -9.16 -8.57
N ILE A 6 4.61 -8.88 -7.98
CA ILE A 6 4.84 -9.12 -6.55
C ILE A 6 3.86 -8.30 -5.72
N VAL A 7 3.74 -6.99 -6.00
CA VAL A 7 2.85 -6.12 -5.24
C VAL A 7 1.38 -6.52 -5.38
N ASN A 8 0.90 -6.86 -6.58
CA ASN A 8 -0.49 -7.32 -6.73
C ASN A 8 -0.75 -8.58 -5.89
N ASN A 9 0.20 -9.52 -5.88
CA ASN A 9 0.07 -10.75 -5.10
C ASN A 9 0.11 -10.45 -3.59
N VAL A 10 1.10 -9.69 -3.13
CA VAL A 10 1.25 -9.34 -1.70
C VAL A 10 0.01 -8.58 -1.22
N VAL A 11 -0.42 -7.53 -1.92
CA VAL A 11 -1.62 -6.75 -1.54
C VAL A 11 -2.84 -7.68 -1.48
N SER A 12 -3.03 -8.57 -2.45
CA SER A 12 -4.16 -9.51 -2.43
C SER A 12 -4.12 -10.46 -1.23
N LEU A 13 -2.93 -10.98 -0.88
CA LEU A 13 -2.74 -11.91 0.23
C LEU A 13 -2.97 -11.25 1.58
N VAL A 14 -2.41 -10.05 1.80
CA VAL A 14 -2.41 -9.41 3.13
C VAL A 14 -3.66 -8.59 3.41
N SER A 15 -4.46 -8.29 2.38
CA SER A 15 -5.70 -7.53 2.49
C SER A 15 -6.95 -8.35 2.14
N TYR A 16 -6.91 -9.67 2.33
CA TYR A 16 -7.98 -10.58 1.91
C TYR A 16 -9.38 -10.23 2.46
N LYS A 17 -9.47 -9.65 3.67
CA LYS A 17 -10.74 -9.16 4.27
C LYS A 17 -11.15 -7.73 3.86
N MET A 18 -10.28 -7.00 3.16
CA MET A 18 -10.52 -5.60 2.78
C MET A 18 -11.56 -5.51 1.66
N HIS A 19 -12.42 -4.48 1.70
CA HIS A 19 -13.35 -4.19 0.62
C HIS A 19 -12.64 -3.99 -0.73
N LYS A 20 -13.17 -4.59 -1.80
CA LYS A 20 -12.55 -4.63 -3.14
C LYS A 20 -12.13 -3.26 -3.66
N THR A 21 -13.02 -2.27 -3.66
CA THR A 21 -12.72 -0.91 -4.18
C THR A 21 -11.58 -0.23 -3.42
N ARG A 22 -11.46 -0.48 -2.12
CA ARG A 22 -10.38 0.07 -1.31
C ARG A 22 -9.06 -0.64 -1.61
N ARG A 23 -9.09 -1.96 -1.76
CA ARG A 23 -7.93 -2.76 -2.22
C ARG A 23 -7.43 -2.29 -3.59
N ASP A 24 -8.34 -2.00 -4.51
CA ASP A 24 -8.01 -1.45 -5.83
C ASP A 24 -7.38 -0.05 -5.71
N ALA A 25 -7.87 0.78 -4.79
CA ALA A 25 -7.29 2.10 -4.50
C ALA A 25 -5.89 2.00 -3.87
N VAL A 26 -5.68 1.12 -2.89
CA VAL A 26 -4.34 0.79 -2.34
C VAL A 26 -3.40 0.37 -3.46
N THR A 27 -3.83 -0.61 -4.27
CA THR A 27 -3.05 -1.11 -5.39
C THR A 27 -2.67 0.02 -6.36
N ALA A 28 -3.61 0.89 -6.73
CA ALA A 28 -3.32 2.01 -7.62
C ALA A 28 -2.29 3.00 -7.02
N CYS A 29 -2.39 3.31 -5.73
CA CYS A 29 -1.45 4.22 -5.07
C CYS A 29 -0.05 3.60 -4.94
N VAL A 30 0.05 2.32 -4.58
CA VAL A 30 1.34 1.61 -4.51
C VAL A 30 1.98 1.52 -5.90
N LYS A 31 1.20 1.24 -6.95
CA LYS A 31 1.70 1.25 -8.34
C LYS A 31 2.26 2.60 -8.75
N SER A 32 1.61 3.69 -8.34
CA SER A 32 2.08 5.05 -8.58
C SER A 32 3.46 5.27 -7.95
N LEU A 33 3.62 4.90 -6.68
CA LEU A 33 4.89 4.99 -5.95
C LEU A 33 6.00 4.13 -6.58
N LEU A 34 5.71 2.89 -6.96
CA LEU A 34 6.67 2.00 -7.63
C LEU A 34 7.15 2.55 -8.98
N ASN A 35 6.33 3.36 -9.65
CA ASN A 35 6.66 4.00 -10.91
C ASN A 35 7.37 5.34 -10.73
N GLY A 36 7.81 5.68 -9.51
CA GLY A 36 8.63 6.86 -9.22
C GLY A 36 7.89 8.08 -8.69
N SER A 37 6.59 7.99 -8.38
CA SER A 37 5.91 9.08 -7.68
C SER A 37 6.48 9.26 -6.27
N THR A 38 6.68 10.50 -5.87
CA THR A 38 6.97 10.86 -4.46
C THR A 38 5.78 10.56 -3.56
N ALA A 39 6.04 10.31 -2.27
CA ALA A 39 5.04 9.94 -1.27
C ALA A 39 4.17 11.12 -0.79
N THR A 40 3.69 11.96 -1.70
CA THR A 40 2.72 13.03 -1.43
C THR A 40 1.39 12.73 -2.10
N VAL A 41 0.28 13.15 -1.50
CA VAL A 41 -1.08 12.88 -2.01
C VAL A 41 -1.23 13.26 -3.49
N THR A 42 -0.75 14.46 -3.85
CA THR A 42 -0.84 14.98 -5.22
C THR A 42 0.05 14.19 -6.18
N SER A 43 1.28 13.86 -5.79
CA SER A 43 2.22 13.11 -6.64
C SER A 43 1.77 11.67 -6.87
N ILE A 44 1.28 11.01 -5.82
CA ILE A 44 0.64 9.68 -5.92
C ILE A 44 -0.55 9.76 -6.87
N GLY A 45 -1.44 10.74 -6.69
CA GLY A 45 -2.59 10.95 -7.56
C GLY A 45 -2.23 11.14 -9.03
N ARG A 46 -1.21 11.95 -9.32
CA ARG A 46 -0.72 12.21 -10.69
C ARG A 46 -0.10 10.99 -11.36
N GLY A 47 0.57 10.12 -10.60
CA GLY A 47 1.17 8.88 -11.13
C GLY A 47 0.18 7.73 -11.36
N ILE A 48 -1.08 7.83 -10.88
CA ILE A 48 -2.11 6.83 -11.19
C ILE A 48 -2.46 6.92 -12.69
N ASN A 49 -2.09 5.93 -13.49
CA ASN A 49 -2.35 5.96 -14.93
C ASN A 49 -3.75 5.43 -15.29
N THR A 50 -4.75 6.32 -15.40
CA THR A 50 -6.12 6.00 -15.86
C THR A 50 -6.67 7.11 -16.75
N LYS A 51 -7.77 6.84 -17.48
CA LYS A 51 -8.46 7.83 -18.33
C LYS A 51 -9.16 8.96 -17.56
N ALA A 52 -9.19 8.91 -16.23
CA ALA A 52 -9.85 9.92 -15.40
C ALA A 52 -9.04 11.22 -15.33
N PHE A 53 -9.71 12.37 -15.22
CA PHE A 53 -9.03 13.65 -15.02
C PHE A 53 -8.12 13.63 -13.79
N GLU A 54 -7.00 14.34 -13.87
CA GLU A 54 -6.01 14.45 -12.79
C GLU A 54 -6.64 14.76 -11.43
N LYS A 55 -7.57 15.72 -11.36
CA LYS A 55 -8.29 16.06 -10.13
C LYS A 55 -8.98 14.85 -9.47
N HIS A 56 -9.51 13.92 -10.26
CA HIS A 56 -10.18 12.72 -9.73
C HIS A 56 -9.18 11.68 -9.25
N ARG A 57 -8.02 11.59 -9.89
CA ARG A 57 -6.92 10.70 -9.47
C ARG A 57 -6.28 11.18 -8.18
N ILE A 58 -6.07 12.49 -8.03
CA ILE A 58 -5.65 13.10 -6.75
C ILE A 58 -6.69 12.86 -5.66
N LYS A 59 -7.98 13.12 -5.93
CA LYS A 59 -9.05 12.81 -4.98
C LYS A 59 -9.14 11.33 -4.61
N ARG A 60 -8.70 10.40 -5.48
CA ARG A 60 -8.63 8.98 -5.16
C ARG A 60 -7.54 8.69 -4.14
N ALA A 61 -6.34 9.26 -4.32
CA ALA A 61 -5.24 9.13 -3.37
C ALA A 61 -5.62 9.77 -2.01
N ASP A 62 -6.15 10.99 -2.06
CA ASP A 62 -6.59 11.76 -0.89
C ASP A 62 -7.62 11.00 -0.03
N ARG A 63 -8.69 10.50 -0.67
CA ARG A 63 -9.73 9.71 0.01
C ARG A 63 -9.22 8.37 0.54
N LEU A 64 -8.20 7.79 -0.08
CA LEU A 64 -7.60 6.54 0.42
C LEU A 64 -6.80 6.81 1.69
N LEU A 65 -5.92 7.81 1.64
CA LEU A 65 -5.00 8.14 2.74
C LEU A 65 -5.76 8.70 3.96
N SER A 66 -6.92 9.30 3.74
CA SER A 66 -7.82 9.77 4.80
C SER A 66 -8.91 8.74 5.18
N ASN A 67 -8.80 7.47 4.74
CA ASN A 67 -9.87 6.48 4.96
C ASN A 67 -9.77 5.83 6.36
N PRO A 68 -10.75 6.03 7.27
CA PRO A 68 -10.70 5.49 8.63
C PRO A 68 -10.78 3.96 8.67
N HIS A 69 -11.45 3.35 7.69
CA HIS A 69 -11.53 1.90 7.63
C HIS A 69 -10.18 1.29 7.21
N LEU A 70 -9.40 1.95 6.34
CA LEU A 70 -8.04 1.51 6.03
C LEU A 70 -7.16 1.56 7.28
N LEU A 71 -7.25 2.66 8.04
CA LEU A 71 -6.54 2.80 9.31
C LEU A 71 -6.89 1.66 10.28
N SER A 72 -8.19 1.35 10.44
CA SER A 72 -8.64 0.27 11.33
C SER A 72 -8.15 -1.13 10.92
N GLU A 73 -7.85 -1.34 9.65
CA GLU A 73 -7.37 -2.63 9.13
C GLU A 73 -5.84 -2.79 9.25
N THR A 74 -5.12 -1.72 9.57
CA THR A 74 -3.65 -1.69 9.66
C THR A 74 -3.07 -2.84 10.50
N PRO A 75 -3.58 -3.15 11.71
CA PRO A 75 -3.04 -4.27 12.50
C PRO A 75 -3.18 -5.62 11.79
N LEU A 76 -4.32 -5.88 11.13
CA LEU A 76 -4.56 -7.13 10.41
C LEU A 76 -3.65 -7.25 9.18
N ILE A 77 -3.45 -6.15 8.46
CA ILE A 77 -2.57 -6.10 7.29
C ILE A 77 -1.13 -6.43 7.71
N TYR A 78 -0.61 -5.75 8.74
CA TYR A 78 0.75 -6.01 9.23
C TYR A 78 0.90 -7.40 9.85
N ALA A 79 -0.10 -7.92 10.57
CA ALA A 79 -0.08 -9.30 11.07
C ALA A 79 -0.02 -10.31 9.90
N SER A 80 -0.77 -10.05 8.82
CA SER A 80 -0.75 -10.90 7.63
C SER A 80 0.59 -10.83 6.89
N ILE A 81 1.22 -9.66 6.84
CA ILE A 81 2.60 -9.49 6.33
C ILE A 81 3.59 -10.28 7.19
N GLY A 82 3.48 -10.18 8.52
CA GLY A 82 4.31 -10.94 9.45
C GLY A 82 4.16 -12.45 9.24
N GLN A 83 2.93 -12.94 9.11
CA GLN A 83 2.67 -14.35 8.81
C GLN A 83 3.23 -14.78 7.45
N LEU A 84 3.16 -13.92 6.43
CA LEU A 84 3.68 -14.21 5.10
C LEU A 84 5.20 -14.43 5.11
N PHE A 85 5.94 -13.63 5.87
CA PHE A 85 7.41 -13.71 5.91
C PHE A 85 7.95 -14.63 7.01
N CYS A 86 7.31 -14.68 8.18
CA CYS A 86 7.81 -15.39 9.34
C CYS A 86 7.06 -16.70 9.64
N GLY A 87 5.91 -16.96 8.99
CA GLY A 87 4.99 -18.03 9.38
C GLY A 87 5.54 -19.45 9.27
N SER A 88 6.55 -19.68 8.41
CA SER A 88 7.23 -20.97 8.25
C SER A 88 8.58 -21.04 8.99
N THR A 89 9.00 -19.95 9.64
CA THR A 89 10.32 -19.85 10.27
C THR A 89 10.19 -20.04 11.78
N SER A 90 10.79 -21.10 12.32
CA SER A 90 10.76 -21.38 13.77
C SER A 90 11.58 -20.40 14.61
N ARG A 91 12.55 -19.71 14.00
CA ARG A 91 13.46 -18.74 14.66
C ARG A 91 13.73 -17.53 13.76
N PRO A 92 12.77 -16.61 13.59
CA PRO A 92 12.97 -15.43 12.74
C PRO A 92 14.02 -14.50 13.37
N VAL A 93 14.92 -13.96 12.53
CA VAL A 93 15.84 -12.89 12.93
C VAL A 93 15.17 -11.56 12.62
N ILE A 94 14.96 -10.74 13.64
CA ILE A 94 14.32 -9.43 13.52
C ILE A 94 15.41 -8.37 13.66
N SER A 95 15.70 -7.67 12.56
CA SER A 95 16.54 -6.48 12.60
C SER A 95 15.67 -5.28 12.96
N ILE A 96 16.04 -4.56 14.01
CA ILE A 96 15.36 -3.34 14.45
C ILE A 96 16.29 -2.18 14.18
N ASP A 97 15.78 -1.18 13.47
CA ASP A 97 16.46 0.07 13.17
C ASP A 97 15.45 1.22 13.32
N TRP A 98 15.94 2.44 13.53
CA TRP A 98 15.13 3.65 13.65
C TRP A 98 15.73 4.73 12.77
N SER A 99 14.87 5.35 11.97
CA SER A 99 15.20 6.58 11.25
C SER A 99 14.43 7.72 11.90
N ASP A 100 15.12 8.82 12.19
CA ASP A 100 14.43 10.05 12.60
C ASP A 100 13.50 10.52 11.47
N LEU A 101 12.38 11.12 11.86
CA LEU A 101 11.59 11.94 10.95
C LEU A 101 12.22 13.32 11.01
N ASP A 102 12.95 13.71 9.96
CA ASP A 102 13.37 15.10 9.78
C ASP A 102 12.12 16.00 9.72
N ASP A 103 12.15 17.13 10.43
CA ASP A 103 11.08 18.15 10.45
C ASP A 103 10.83 18.78 9.06
#